data_AF-A0A3P6BWL8-F1
#
_entry.id   AF-A0A3P6BWL8-F1
#
_cell.length_a   1.000
_cell.length_b   1.000
_cell.length_c   1.000
_cell.angle_alpha   90.00
_cell.angle_beta   90.00
_cell.angle_gamma   90.00
#
_symmetry.space_group_name_H-M   'P 1'
#
loop_
_entity.id
_entity.type
_entity.pdbx_description
1 polymer ?
#
loop_
_entity_poly.entity_id
_entity_poly.type
_entity_poly.pdbx_seq_one_letter_code
_entity_poly.pdbx_strand_id
1 'polypeptide(L)'
;MYRVQRELRLGKWGVIENMQMTPAGGKYKTTSHKYKMSISDETMVRGSDLTDDRLFLSLANYEDIQKATSKSKEVPYLIDVIGRVHELGNVQTVKAQGEDRKRVEFRLIDSQGNDLACCLWGSYAEQIEAFIDECKDRTIICLIRFAKINFFRGEVQITNAFDASRMYLNPTEPVVLELTERLSDHHLQLAPFEKSNGKKDRKRITYDWNDAEIRSISEIIDGNQVEICKIICTIEAIDTDWAWFYIGCNRHSKRVIKLPKIDY
;
A
#
# COMPACT_ATOMS: atom_id res chain seq x y z
N MET A 1 -4.11 0.23 -30.23
CA MET A 1 -4.47 -0.06 -28.81
C MET A 1 -5.64 -1.05 -28.65
N TYR A 2 -6.79 -0.88 -29.32
CA TYR A 2 -7.96 -1.77 -29.18
C TYR A 2 -7.75 -3.24 -29.60
N ARG A 3 -6.86 -3.52 -30.56
CA ARG A 3 -6.60 -4.90 -31.04
C ARG A 3 -5.94 -5.77 -29.96
N VAL A 4 -4.92 -5.22 -29.30
CA VAL A 4 -4.12 -5.91 -28.27
C VAL A 4 -4.97 -6.27 -27.05
N GLN A 5 -5.85 -5.38 -26.61
CA GLN A 5 -6.71 -5.65 -25.44
C GLN A 5 -7.74 -6.76 -25.68
N ARG A 6 -8.15 -6.98 -26.94
CA ARG A 6 -9.07 -8.09 -27.30
C ARG A 6 -8.36 -9.45 -27.33
N GLU A 7 -7.10 -9.44 -27.74
CA GLU A 7 -6.27 -10.65 -27.94
C GLU A 7 -5.51 -11.05 -26.65
N LEU A 8 -5.10 -10.08 -25.82
CA LEU A 8 -4.42 -10.31 -24.54
C LEU A 8 -5.40 -10.22 -23.36
N ARG A 9 -6.07 -11.33 -23.06
CA ARG A 9 -7.03 -11.43 -21.95
C ARG A 9 -6.35 -11.88 -20.67
N LEU A 10 -6.78 -11.32 -19.53
CA LEU A 10 -6.32 -11.76 -18.22
C LEU A 10 -6.61 -13.25 -18.00
N GLY A 11 -5.63 -13.97 -17.45
CA GLY A 11 -5.75 -15.41 -17.15
C GLY A 11 -5.69 -16.33 -18.37
N LYS A 12 -5.28 -15.82 -19.54
CA LYS A 12 -5.10 -16.64 -20.76
C LYS A 12 -3.65 -16.61 -21.22
N TRP A 13 -3.19 -17.76 -21.68
CA TRP A 13 -1.87 -17.93 -22.26
C TRP A 13 -1.84 -17.41 -23.71
N GLY A 14 -0.74 -16.76 -24.07
CA GLY A 14 -0.57 -16.19 -25.38
C GLY A 14 0.88 -16.07 -25.79
N VAL A 15 1.10 -15.99 -27.10
CA VAL A 15 2.39 -15.73 -27.72
C VAL A 15 2.41 -14.26 -28.12
N ILE A 16 3.47 -13.56 -27.73
CA ILE A 16 3.72 -12.17 -28.11
C ILE A 16 4.96 -12.17 -28.99
N GLU A 17 4.83 -11.67 -30.21
CA GLU A 17 5.91 -11.57 -31.21
C GLU A 17 6.07 -10.11 -31.64
N ASN A 18 7.25 -9.75 -32.16
CA ASN A 18 7.56 -8.41 -32.67
C ASN A 18 7.34 -7.30 -31.62
N MET A 19 7.64 -7.58 -30.35
CA MET A 19 7.69 -6.55 -29.30
C MET A 19 9.06 -5.88 -29.25
N GLN A 20 9.10 -4.63 -28.81
CA GLN A 20 10.35 -3.93 -28.56
C GLN A 20 10.70 -3.98 -27.07
N MET A 21 11.96 -4.24 -26.76
CA MET A 21 12.47 -4.15 -25.39
C MET A 21 13.06 -2.75 -25.17
N THR A 22 12.51 -2.01 -24.21
CA THR A 22 12.99 -0.67 -23.85
C THR A 22 13.44 -0.64 -22.39
N PRO A 23 14.38 0.23 -21.98
CA PRO A 23 14.73 0.38 -20.58
C PRO A 23 13.51 0.68 -19.69
N ALA A 24 13.37 -0.06 -18.59
CA ALA A 24 12.32 0.14 -17.62
C ALA A 24 12.72 1.25 -16.63
N GLY A 25 12.34 2.48 -16.98
CA GLY A 25 12.47 3.67 -16.13
C GLY A 25 11.11 4.27 -15.74
N GLY A 26 11.17 5.39 -15.01
CA GLY A 26 10.00 6.12 -14.51
C GLY A 26 9.61 5.78 -13.07
N LYS A 27 8.67 6.57 -12.52
CA LYS A 27 8.20 6.47 -11.13
C LYS A 27 7.33 5.22 -10.84
N TYR A 28 6.81 4.58 -11.89
CA TYR A 28 5.89 3.45 -11.77
C TYR A 28 6.39 2.28 -12.61
N LYS A 29 7.17 1.40 -11.98
CA LYS A 29 7.58 0.13 -12.57
C LYS A 29 6.64 -0.97 -12.05
N THR A 30 6.39 -1.98 -12.87
CA THR A 30 5.64 -3.17 -12.43
C THR A 30 6.56 -4.22 -11.84
N THR A 31 7.80 -4.33 -12.33
CA THR A 31 8.78 -5.32 -11.88
C THR A 31 10.16 -4.68 -11.67
N SER A 32 11.06 -5.38 -10.98
CA SER A 32 12.46 -4.98 -10.79
C SER A 32 13.30 -5.10 -12.07
N HIS A 33 12.75 -5.68 -13.14
CA HIS A 33 13.49 -5.93 -14.38
C HIS A 33 14.01 -4.63 -15.00
N LYS A 34 15.18 -4.71 -15.65
CA LYS A 34 15.87 -3.55 -16.26
C LYS A 34 15.18 -3.06 -17.53
N TYR A 35 14.37 -3.91 -18.15
CA TYR A 35 13.68 -3.64 -19.41
C TYR A 35 12.18 -3.94 -19.31
N LYS A 36 11.40 -3.26 -20.13
CA LYS A 36 9.96 -3.48 -20.31
C LYS A 36 9.66 -3.79 -21.78
N MET A 37 8.60 -4.54 -22.01
CA MET A 37 8.06 -4.76 -23.36
C MET A 37 7.21 -3.55 -23.76
N SER A 38 7.49 -3.01 -24.94
CA SER A 38 6.69 -1.98 -25.60
C SER A 38 5.92 -2.63 -26.75
N ILE A 39 4.61 -2.46 -26.72
CA ILE A 39 3.70 -2.96 -27.75
C ILE A 39 3.55 -1.88 -28.81
N SER A 40 3.82 -2.24 -30.07
CA SER A 40 3.66 -1.38 -31.24
C SER A 40 2.58 -1.94 -32.17
N ASP A 41 2.32 -1.27 -33.29
CA ASP A 41 1.38 -1.76 -34.30
C ASP A 41 1.87 -3.01 -35.05
N GLU A 42 3.18 -3.31 -34.96
CA GLU A 42 3.79 -4.53 -35.52
C GLU A 42 3.74 -5.72 -34.55
N THR A 43 3.43 -5.47 -33.27
CA THR A 43 3.35 -6.51 -32.25
C THR A 43 2.16 -7.43 -32.53
N MET A 44 2.45 -8.73 -32.58
CA MET A 44 1.46 -9.76 -32.80
C MET A 44 1.17 -10.46 -31.47
N VAL A 45 -0.12 -10.55 -31.10
CA VAL A 45 -0.56 -11.32 -29.94
C VAL A 45 -1.46 -12.45 -30.43
N ARG A 46 -1.15 -13.68 -30.04
CA ARG A 46 -1.95 -14.87 -30.38
C ARG A 46 -2.27 -15.65 -29.12
N GLY A 47 -3.41 -16.34 -29.11
CA GLY A 47 -3.69 -17.33 -28.08
C GLY A 47 -2.69 -18.49 -28.14
N SER A 48 -2.47 -19.12 -27.00
CA SER A 48 -1.64 -20.32 -26.89
C SER A 48 -2.42 -21.42 -26.19
N ASP A 49 -2.26 -22.65 -26.68
CA ASP A 49 -2.78 -23.86 -26.02
C ASP A 49 -1.83 -24.34 -24.91
N LEU A 50 -0.64 -23.74 -24.79
CA LEU A 50 0.23 -23.99 -23.64
C LEU A 50 -0.44 -23.44 -22.39
N THR A 51 -0.50 -24.27 -21.36
CA THR A 51 -1.03 -23.89 -20.05
C THR A 51 0.00 -24.18 -18.97
N ASP A 52 0.14 -23.24 -18.07
CA ASP A 52 0.90 -23.42 -16.83
C ASP A 52 0.11 -22.74 -15.72
N ASP A 53 -0.21 -23.51 -14.69
CA ASP A 53 -1.06 -23.06 -13.59
C ASP A 53 -0.24 -22.49 -12.43
N ARG A 54 1.09 -22.39 -12.59
CA ARG A 54 1.95 -21.75 -11.59
C ARG A 54 1.57 -20.28 -11.45
N LEU A 55 1.58 -19.81 -10.20
CA LEU A 55 1.28 -18.42 -9.90
C LEU A 55 2.43 -17.47 -10.26
N PHE A 56 3.66 -17.95 -10.49
CA PHE A 56 4.86 -17.13 -10.71
C PHE A 56 5.03 -16.07 -9.62
N LEU A 57 4.97 -16.51 -8.36
CA LEU A 57 5.08 -15.61 -7.22
C LEU A 57 6.50 -15.05 -7.09
N SER A 58 6.57 -13.76 -6.80
CA SER A 58 7.81 -13.09 -6.43
C SER A 58 7.63 -12.50 -5.03
N LEU A 59 7.65 -13.38 -4.02
CA LEU A 59 7.43 -13.00 -2.63
C LEU A 59 8.57 -12.12 -2.12
N ALA A 60 8.21 -10.95 -1.60
CA ALA A 60 9.15 -10.02 -1.01
C ALA A 60 9.38 -10.35 0.47
N ASN A 61 10.63 -10.20 0.91
CA ASN A 61 11.03 -10.36 2.31
C ASN A 61 10.64 -9.12 3.12
N TYR A 62 10.06 -9.32 4.30
CA TYR A 62 9.51 -8.24 5.13
C TYR A 62 10.62 -7.34 5.70
N GLU A 63 11.73 -7.92 6.14
CA GLU A 63 12.88 -7.14 6.61
C GLU A 63 13.49 -6.31 5.48
N ASP A 64 13.58 -6.86 4.27
CA ASP A 64 14.12 -6.13 3.12
C ASP A 64 13.21 -4.96 2.74
N ILE A 65 11.89 -5.14 2.80
CA ILE A 65 10.91 -4.04 2.61
C ILE A 65 11.14 -2.94 3.66
N GLN A 66 11.29 -3.32 4.93
CA GLN A 66 11.51 -2.36 6.01
C GLN A 66 12.86 -1.62 5.83
N LYS A 67 13.95 -2.35 5.54
CA LYS A 67 15.32 -1.81 5.35
C LYS A 67 15.46 -0.95 4.08
N ALA A 68 14.87 -1.38 2.97
CA ALA A 68 14.95 -0.66 1.69
C ALA A 68 14.38 0.75 1.80
N THR A 69 13.38 0.93 2.65
CA THR A 69 12.69 2.20 2.84
C THR A 69 13.41 3.14 3.81
N SER A 70 14.31 2.63 4.68
CA SER A 70 15.16 3.45 5.55
C SER A 70 16.31 4.15 4.80
N LYS A 71 16.68 3.66 3.61
CA LYS A 71 17.83 4.18 2.83
C LYS A 71 17.45 4.74 1.45
N SER A 72 16.27 4.43 0.93
CA SER A 72 15.80 4.83 -0.40
C SER A 72 14.34 5.27 -0.34
N LYS A 73 14.03 6.46 -0.87
CA LYS A 73 12.69 7.05 -0.75
C LYS A 73 11.60 6.37 -1.57
N GLU A 74 11.90 5.52 -2.55
CA GLU A 74 10.86 4.79 -3.28
C GLU A 74 11.39 3.44 -3.77
N VAL A 75 10.65 2.36 -3.51
CA VAL A 75 10.79 1.09 -4.24
C VAL A 75 9.78 1.15 -5.38
N PRO A 76 10.20 1.41 -6.64
CA PRO A 76 9.28 1.82 -7.69
C PRO A 76 8.54 0.64 -8.33
N TYR A 77 8.67 -0.58 -7.81
CA TYR A 77 8.10 -1.79 -8.40
C TYR A 77 7.10 -2.47 -7.47
N LEU A 78 6.19 -3.25 -8.07
CA LEU A 78 5.17 -3.99 -7.35
C LEU A 78 5.75 -5.31 -6.84
N ILE A 79 5.25 -5.76 -5.69
CA ILE A 79 5.73 -6.96 -5.00
C ILE A 79 4.58 -7.92 -4.69
N ASP A 80 4.89 -9.20 -4.47
CA ASP A 80 3.94 -10.13 -3.87
C ASP A 80 4.26 -10.28 -2.37
N VAL A 81 3.24 -10.24 -1.51
CA VAL A 81 3.37 -10.47 -0.07
C VAL A 81 2.33 -11.49 0.39
N ILE A 82 2.73 -12.38 1.28
CA ILE A 82 1.84 -13.36 1.92
C ILE A 82 2.07 -13.32 3.42
N GLY A 83 1.00 -13.46 4.20
CA GLY A 83 1.10 -13.52 5.65
C GLY A 83 -0.24 -13.80 6.30
N ARG A 84 -0.19 -14.07 7.60
CA ARG A 84 -1.37 -14.16 8.45
C ARG A 84 -1.86 -12.75 8.78
N VAL A 85 -3.15 -12.50 8.60
CA VAL A 85 -3.79 -11.23 8.96
C VAL A 85 -3.85 -11.10 10.48
N HIS A 86 -3.44 -9.94 10.97
CA HIS A 86 -3.44 -9.54 12.38
C HIS A 86 -3.93 -8.09 12.51
N GLU A 87 -4.45 -7.72 13.69
CA GLU A 87 -4.92 -6.34 13.97
C GLU A 87 -5.86 -5.76 12.90
N LEU A 88 -6.77 -6.59 12.38
CA LEU A 88 -7.71 -6.17 11.37
C LEU A 88 -8.69 -5.13 11.91
N GLY A 89 -8.59 -3.91 11.37
CA GLY A 89 -9.53 -2.83 11.65
C GLY A 89 -10.85 -2.99 10.90
N ASN A 90 -11.86 -2.24 11.34
CA ASN A 90 -13.13 -2.16 10.61
C ASN A 90 -12.93 -1.42 9.28
N VAL A 91 -13.73 -1.75 8.27
CA VAL A 91 -13.79 -0.96 7.03
C VAL A 91 -14.28 0.45 7.34
N GLN A 92 -13.54 1.45 6.86
CA GLN A 92 -13.85 2.85 7.03
C GLN A 92 -14.11 3.50 5.67
N THR A 93 -15.15 4.32 5.58
CA THR A 93 -15.34 5.22 4.44
C THR A 93 -14.62 6.53 4.74
N VAL A 94 -13.67 6.92 3.89
CA VAL A 94 -12.92 8.16 4.01
C VAL A 94 -12.96 8.94 2.70
N LYS A 95 -12.86 10.27 2.78
CA LYS A 95 -12.71 11.11 1.60
C LYS A 95 -11.27 11.09 1.10
N ALA A 96 -11.06 10.47 -0.07
CA ALA A 96 -9.79 10.45 -0.77
C ALA A 96 -9.97 11.06 -2.16
N GLN A 97 -9.17 12.08 -2.51
CA GLN A 97 -9.27 12.80 -3.79
C GLN A 97 -10.64 13.42 -4.08
N GLY A 98 -11.43 13.72 -3.04
CA GLY A 98 -12.77 14.32 -3.17
C GLY A 98 -13.89 13.29 -3.32
N GLU A 99 -13.56 12.01 -3.44
CA GLU A 99 -14.53 10.91 -3.50
C GLU A 99 -14.53 10.12 -2.19
N ASP A 100 -15.69 9.59 -1.84
CA ASP A 100 -15.80 8.64 -0.74
C ASP A 100 -15.21 7.30 -1.19
N ARG A 101 -14.19 6.83 -0.46
CA ARG A 101 -13.53 5.55 -0.71
C ARG A 101 -13.48 4.74 0.57
N LYS A 102 -13.81 3.46 0.47
CA LYS A 102 -13.62 2.51 1.56
C LYS A 102 -12.14 2.15 1.69
N ARG A 103 -11.69 1.93 2.91
CA ARG A 103 -10.37 1.39 3.22
C ARG A 103 -10.41 0.49 4.44
N VAL A 104 -9.46 -0.42 4.53
CA VAL A 104 -9.23 -1.28 5.69
C VAL A 104 -7.75 -1.30 6.04
N GLU A 105 -7.44 -1.17 7.32
CA GLU A 105 -6.07 -1.22 7.86
C GLU A 105 -5.91 -2.51 8.66
N PHE A 106 -4.77 -3.20 8.47
CA PHE A 106 -4.41 -4.43 9.16
C PHE A 106 -2.91 -4.67 9.08
N ARG A 107 -2.42 -5.73 9.71
CA ARG A 107 -1.02 -6.16 9.61
C ARG A 107 -0.95 -7.57 9.03
N LEU A 108 0.05 -7.83 8.18
CA LEU A 108 0.41 -9.18 7.78
C LEU A 108 1.58 -9.64 8.64
N ILE A 109 1.54 -10.87 9.13
CA ILE A 109 2.64 -11.51 9.86
C ILE A 109 3.18 -12.67 9.01
N ASP A 110 4.48 -12.68 8.76
CA ASP A 110 5.15 -13.77 8.03
C ASP A 110 5.43 -14.99 8.94
N SER A 111 6.00 -16.06 8.38
CA SER A 111 6.33 -17.27 9.15
C SER A 111 7.45 -17.07 10.18
N GLN A 112 8.17 -15.94 10.13
CA GLN A 112 9.24 -15.59 11.06
C GLN A 112 8.74 -14.67 12.18
N GLY A 113 7.47 -14.25 12.13
CA GLY A 113 6.87 -13.34 13.10
C GLY A 113 7.10 -11.86 12.79
N ASN A 114 7.71 -11.53 11.64
CA ASN A 114 7.84 -10.16 11.20
C ASN A 114 6.50 -9.65 10.68
N ASP A 115 6.22 -8.37 10.90
CA ASP A 115 4.96 -7.78 10.51
C ASP A 115 5.09 -6.60 9.54
N LEU A 116 4.07 -6.45 8.70
CA LEU A 116 3.95 -5.34 7.75
C LEU A 116 2.57 -4.70 7.85
N ALA A 117 2.54 -3.38 8.04
CA ALA A 117 1.33 -2.60 7.96
C ALA A 117 0.73 -2.67 6.55
N CYS A 118 -0.59 -2.81 6.47
CA CYS A 118 -1.34 -2.89 5.21
C CYS A 118 -2.51 -1.91 5.24
N CYS A 119 -2.80 -1.26 4.11
CA CYS A 119 -3.98 -0.43 3.91
C CYS A 119 -4.54 -0.66 2.51
N LEU A 120 -5.61 -1.44 2.43
CA LEU A 120 -6.28 -1.76 1.17
C LEU A 120 -7.50 -0.88 0.95
N TRP A 121 -7.76 -0.51 -0.30
CA TRP A 121 -8.76 0.48 -0.69
C TRP A 121 -9.82 -0.10 -1.61
N GLY A 122 -11.01 0.53 -1.61
CA GLY A 122 -12.10 0.21 -2.53
C GLY A 122 -12.60 -1.23 -2.37
N SER A 123 -12.76 -1.93 -3.49
CA SER A 123 -13.31 -3.29 -3.56
C SER A 123 -12.50 -4.32 -2.76
N TYR A 124 -11.22 -4.07 -2.47
CA TYR A 124 -10.42 -4.96 -1.62
C TYR A 124 -10.84 -4.90 -0.15
N ALA A 125 -11.21 -3.70 0.33
CA ALA A 125 -11.74 -3.56 1.69
C ALA A 125 -13.09 -4.27 1.83
N GLU A 126 -13.92 -4.19 0.81
CA GLU A 126 -15.24 -4.87 0.76
C GLU A 126 -15.10 -6.39 0.68
N GLN A 127 -14.13 -6.90 -0.08
CA GLN A 127 -13.83 -8.33 -0.15
C GLN A 127 -13.39 -8.89 1.21
N ILE A 128 -12.56 -8.16 1.96
CA ILE A 128 -12.16 -8.57 3.31
C ILE A 128 -13.36 -8.58 4.25
N GLU A 129 -14.21 -7.54 4.23
CA GLU A 129 -15.41 -7.46 5.05
C GLU A 129 -16.36 -8.65 4.79
N ALA A 130 -16.67 -8.91 3.52
CA ALA A 130 -17.52 -10.04 3.13
C ALA A 130 -16.91 -11.39 3.54
N PHE A 131 -15.59 -11.56 3.39
CA PHE A 131 -14.91 -12.80 3.76
C PHE A 131 -14.97 -13.08 5.28
N ILE A 132 -14.87 -12.04 6.12
CA ILE A 132 -14.98 -12.19 7.58
C ILE A 132 -16.38 -12.64 7.98
N ASP A 133 -17.41 -12.09 7.34
CA ASP A 133 -18.81 -12.45 7.65
C ASP A 133 -19.10 -13.93 7.33
N GLU A 134 -18.42 -14.49 6.33
CA GLU A 134 -18.55 -15.89 5.92
C GLU A 134 -17.63 -16.85 6.69
N CYS A 135 -16.44 -16.36 7.10
CA CYS A 135 -15.41 -17.20 7.71
C CYS A 135 -15.61 -17.37 9.21
N LYS A 136 -15.87 -18.61 9.65
CA LYS A 136 -15.95 -18.98 11.08
C LYS A 136 -14.59 -19.18 11.73
N ASP A 137 -13.54 -19.34 10.93
CA ASP A 137 -12.17 -19.53 11.39
C ASP A 137 -11.51 -18.21 11.78
N ARG A 138 -10.73 -18.24 12.86
CA ARG A 138 -10.05 -17.05 13.39
C ARG A 138 -8.79 -16.68 12.62
N THR A 139 -8.27 -17.60 11.81
CA THR A 139 -7.00 -17.40 11.09
C THR A 139 -7.28 -17.11 9.63
N ILE A 140 -6.92 -15.91 9.20
CA ILE A 140 -7.00 -15.48 7.80
C ILE A 140 -5.57 -15.36 7.29
N ILE A 141 -5.26 -16.05 6.21
CA ILE A 141 -4.02 -15.92 5.45
C ILE A 141 -4.34 -15.14 4.19
N CYS A 142 -3.55 -14.11 3.92
CA CYS A 142 -3.79 -13.21 2.81
C CYS A 142 -2.54 -13.14 1.94
N LEU A 143 -2.72 -13.44 0.66
CA LEU A 143 -1.75 -13.21 -0.39
C LEU A 143 -2.18 -11.98 -1.19
N ILE A 144 -1.32 -10.98 -1.24
CA ILE A 144 -1.51 -9.77 -2.03
C ILE A 144 -0.43 -9.75 -3.11
N ARG A 145 -0.87 -9.82 -4.37
CA ARG A 145 -0.02 -9.75 -5.53
C ARG A 145 0.00 -8.37 -6.14
N PHE A 146 1.14 -8.02 -6.73
CA PHE A 146 1.39 -6.71 -7.33
C PHE A 146 1.03 -5.56 -6.38
N ALA A 147 1.41 -5.69 -5.12
CA ALA A 147 1.20 -4.69 -4.08
C ALA A 147 2.21 -3.56 -4.20
N LYS A 148 1.79 -2.36 -3.81
CA LYS A 148 2.62 -1.16 -3.79
C LYS A 148 3.19 -0.96 -2.39
N ILE A 149 4.50 -0.71 -2.31
CA ILE A 149 5.13 -0.22 -1.08
C ILE A 149 4.86 1.29 -0.99
N ASN A 150 4.36 1.72 0.15
CA ASN A 150 4.08 3.12 0.46
C ASN A 150 4.69 3.48 1.82
N PHE A 151 4.86 4.77 2.07
CA PHE A 151 5.31 5.27 3.36
C PHE A 151 4.27 6.23 3.92
N PHE A 152 3.73 5.92 5.10
CA PHE A 152 2.68 6.70 5.70
C PHE A 152 2.94 6.88 7.20
N ARG A 153 2.96 8.14 7.66
CA ARG A 153 3.15 8.51 9.07
C ARG A 153 4.40 7.90 9.73
N GLY A 154 5.49 7.75 8.99
CA GLY A 154 6.74 7.22 9.54
C GLY A 154 6.86 5.70 9.46
N GLU A 155 5.86 4.99 8.91
CA GLU A 155 5.88 3.53 8.78
C GLU A 155 5.76 3.10 7.31
N VAL A 156 6.46 2.01 6.97
CA VAL A 156 6.29 1.34 5.69
C VAL A 156 4.96 0.60 5.68
N GLN A 157 4.17 0.81 4.64
CA GLN A 157 2.85 0.24 4.50
C GLN A 157 2.62 -0.32 3.10
N ILE A 158 2.02 -1.49 3.01
CA ILE A 158 1.59 -2.10 1.76
C ILE A 158 0.20 -1.60 1.38
N THR A 159 0.02 -1.17 0.14
CA THR A 159 -1.28 -0.77 -0.42
C THR A 159 -1.53 -1.45 -1.77
N ASN A 160 -2.79 -1.49 -2.22
CA ASN A 160 -3.08 -1.97 -3.57
C ASN A 160 -2.69 -0.92 -4.63
N ALA A 161 -2.16 -1.39 -5.75
CA ALA A 161 -1.89 -0.61 -6.95
C ALA A 161 -3.15 -0.53 -7.83
N PHE A 162 -4.16 0.21 -7.36
CA PHE A 162 -5.47 0.30 -8.02
C PHE A 162 -6.02 -1.12 -8.32
N ASP A 163 -6.41 -1.36 -9.58
CA ASP A 163 -6.98 -2.62 -10.06
C ASP A 163 -5.91 -3.60 -10.57
N ALA A 164 -4.63 -3.23 -10.52
CA ALA A 164 -3.54 -4.11 -10.95
C ALA A 164 -3.19 -5.17 -9.89
N SER A 165 -3.44 -4.87 -8.61
CA SER A 165 -3.22 -5.83 -7.53
C SER A 165 -4.18 -7.02 -7.63
N ARG A 166 -3.87 -8.11 -6.95
CA ARG A 166 -4.78 -9.25 -6.78
C ARG A 166 -4.69 -9.72 -5.35
N MET A 167 -5.82 -10.05 -4.73
CA MET A 167 -5.88 -10.51 -3.34
C MET A 167 -6.50 -11.90 -3.30
N TYR A 168 -5.91 -12.79 -2.51
CA TYR A 168 -6.41 -14.14 -2.27
C TYR A 168 -6.45 -14.34 -0.76
N LEU A 169 -7.63 -14.66 -0.24
CA LEU A 169 -7.88 -14.93 1.17
C LEU A 169 -8.03 -16.44 1.36
N ASN A 170 -7.27 -17.00 2.30
CA ASN A 170 -7.09 -18.43 2.52
C ASN A 170 -6.91 -19.20 1.19
N PRO A 171 -5.89 -18.85 0.39
CA PRO A 171 -5.64 -19.52 -0.88
C PRO A 171 -5.38 -21.01 -0.67
N THR A 172 -5.90 -21.84 -1.58
CA THR A 172 -5.81 -23.32 -1.53
C THR A 172 -4.96 -23.87 -2.67
N GLU A 173 -4.37 -23.00 -3.48
CA GLU A 173 -3.54 -23.37 -4.60
C GLU A 173 -2.28 -24.11 -4.10
N PRO A 174 -1.89 -25.24 -4.72
CA PRO A 174 -0.78 -26.07 -4.25
C PRO A 174 0.53 -25.30 -4.06
N VAL A 175 0.77 -24.31 -4.91
CA VAL A 175 1.99 -23.46 -4.89
C VAL A 175 2.12 -22.63 -3.61
N VAL A 176 1.01 -22.33 -2.93
CA VAL A 176 0.99 -21.52 -1.69
C VAL A 176 0.49 -22.32 -0.49
N LEU A 177 0.16 -23.59 -0.67
CA LEU A 177 -0.36 -24.43 0.40
C LEU A 177 0.68 -24.64 1.50
N GLU A 178 1.93 -24.96 1.14
CA GLU A 178 3.05 -25.09 2.10
C GLU A 178 3.28 -23.78 2.89
N LEU A 179 3.19 -22.63 2.22
CA LEU A 179 3.31 -21.32 2.87
C LEU A 179 2.15 -21.05 3.81
N THR A 180 0.94 -21.45 3.41
CA THR A 180 -0.28 -21.28 4.19
C THR A 180 -0.22 -22.15 5.44
N GLU A 181 0.18 -23.42 5.32
CA GLU A 181 0.37 -24.34 6.45
C GLU A 181 1.38 -23.78 7.47
N ARG A 182 2.54 -23.29 6.99
CA ARG A 182 3.54 -22.65 7.86
C ARG A 182 3.04 -21.41 8.59
N LEU A 183 2.07 -20.71 8.03
CA LEU A 183 1.44 -19.52 8.63
C LEU A 183 0.28 -19.89 9.58
N SER A 184 -0.29 -21.08 9.40
CA SER A 184 -1.33 -21.66 10.26
C SER A 184 -0.76 -22.28 11.54
N ASP A 185 0.50 -22.71 11.54
CA ASP A 185 1.14 -23.31 12.72
C ASP A 185 1.19 -22.35 13.91
N HIS A 186 0.51 -22.75 15.00
CA HIS A 186 0.22 -21.97 16.21
C HIS A 186 1.43 -21.55 17.08
N HIS A 187 2.67 -21.76 16.61
CA HIS A 187 3.88 -21.55 17.41
C HIS A 187 4.42 -20.11 17.44
N LEU A 188 3.80 -19.17 16.74
CA LEU A 188 4.03 -17.74 16.94
C LEU A 188 3.17 -17.25 18.12
N GLN A 189 3.56 -17.62 19.35
CA GLN A 189 2.97 -17.06 20.57
C GLN A 189 3.25 -15.55 20.63
N LEU A 190 2.28 -14.76 20.17
CA LEU A 190 2.24 -13.33 20.43
C LEU A 190 1.85 -13.13 21.89
N ALA A 191 2.68 -12.39 22.64
CA ALA A 191 2.37 -11.98 24.00
C ALA A 191 0.98 -11.32 24.05
N PRO A 192 0.15 -11.58 25.09
CA PRO A 192 -1.14 -10.93 25.22
C PRO A 192 -0.94 -9.41 25.37
N PHE A 193 -1.31 -8.64 24.36
CA PHE A 193 -1.45 -7.20 24.51
C PHE A 193 -2.83 -6.90 25.08
N GLU A 194 -2.87 -6.34 26.28
CA GLU A 194 -4.12 -5.91 26.91
C GLU A 194 -4.81 -4.84 26.05
N LYS A 195 -6.02 -5.15 25.58
CA LYS A 195 -6.92 -4.15 25.01
C LYS A 195 -7.27 -3.13 26.09
N SER A 196 -6.61 -1.97 26.07
CA SER A 196 -7.10 -0.82 26.83
C SER A 196 -8.36 -0.28 26.13
N ASN A 197 -9.52 -0.74 26.59
CA ASN A 197 -10.80 -0.07 26.37
C ASN A 197 -10.80 1.24 27.16
N GLY A 198 -10.14 2.27 26.61
CA GLY A 198 -10.16 3.61 27.14
C GLY A 198 -10.55 4.59 26.06
N LYS A 199 -11.78 5.11 26.11
CA LYS A 199 -12.10 6.40 25.47
C LYS A 199 -11.17 7.44 26.09
N LYS A 200 -9.99 7.67 25.49
CA LYS A 200 -9.16 8.81 25.85
C LYS A 200 -9.73 10.02 25.12
N ASP A 201 -10.49 10.83 25.86
CA ASP A 201 -10.66 12.23 25.54
C ASP A 201 -9.29 12.81 25.20
N ARG A 202 -9.09 13.18 23.93
CA ARG A 202 -7.91 13.90 23.49
C ARG A 202 -7.98 15.29 24.11
N LYS A 203 -7.47 15.44 25.33
CA LYS A 203 -7.02 16.74 25.81
C LYS A 203 -5.99 17.23 24.79
N ARG A 204 -6.35 18.27 24.03
CA ARG A 204 -5.39 19.00 23.20
C ARG A 204 -4.29 19.50 24.13
N ILE A 205 -3.10 18.94 24.00
CA ILE A 205 -1.90 19.52 24.59
C ILE A 205 -1.73 20.88 23.92
N THR A 206 -1.93 21.96 24.67
CA THR A 206 -1.56 23.30 24.26
C THR A 206 -0.06 23.40 24.33
N TYR A 207 0.58 23.56 23.17
CA TYR A 207 2.02 23.68 23.03
C TYR A 207 2.43 25.16 22.99
N ASP A 208 3.44 25.54 23.78
CA ASP A 208 4.05 26.87 23.74
C ASP A 208 5.31 26.84 22.86
N TRP A 209 5.35 27.71 21.85
CA TRP A 209 6.48 27.83 20.92
C TRP A 209 7.79 28.19 21.62
N ASN A 210 7.75 28.80 22.80
CA ASN A 210 8.95 29.18 23.53
C ASN A 210 9.71 27.98 24.07
N ASP A 211 9.04 26.86 24.35
CA ASP A 211 9.62 25.66 24.95
C ASP A 211 10.39 24.77 23.95
N ALA A 212 10.32 25.07 22.65
CA ALA A 212 11.03 24.31 21.62
C ALA A 212 12.53 24.64 21.61
N GLU A 213 13.37 23.62 21.62
CA GLU A 213 14.82 23.73 21.43
C GLU A 213 15.18 23.99 19.95
N ILE A 214 16.22 24.79 19.69
CA ILE A 214 16.75 24.97 18.33
C ILE A 214 17.66 23.79 17.99
N ARG A 215 17.39 23.13 16.87
CA ARG A 215 18.18 22.00 16.36
C ARG A 215 18.59 22.20 14.91
N SER A 216 19.70 21.58 14.55
CA SER A 216 20.17 21.48 13.18
C SER A 216 19.37 20.45 12.39
N ILE A 217 19.38 20.58 11.06
CA ILE A 217 18.72 19.60 10.17
C ILE A 217 19.32 18.19 10.35
N SER A 218 20.63 18.08 10.60
CA SER A 218 21.29 16.79 10.87
C SER A 218 20.79 16.12 12.15
N GLU A 219 20.66 16.87 13.26
CA GLU A 219 20.17 16.31 14.52
C GLU A 219 18.70 15.85 14.42
N ILE A 220 17.91 16.50 13.57
CA ILE A 220 16.53 16.09 13.29
C ILE A 220 16.50 14.81 12.46
N ILE A 221 17.42 14.66 11.51
CA ILE A 221 17.53 13.45 10.69
C ILE A 221 17.95 12.25 11.54
N ASP A 222 18.82 12.46 12.54
CA ASP A 222 19.33 11.41 13.42
C ASP A 222 18.41 11.11 14.63
N GLY A 223 17.32 11.87 14.78
CA GLY A 223 16.37 11.74 15.89
C GLY A 223 15.44 10.53 15.77
N ASN A 224 15.38 9.70 16.82
CA ASN A 224 14.53 8.51 16.88
C ASN A 224 13.23 8.71 17.68
N GLN A 225 12.94 9.92 18.16
CA GLN A 225 11.75 10.25 18.94
C GLN A 225 11.01 11.45 18.36
N VAL A 226 9.67 11.46 18.49
CA VAL A 226 8.83 12.56 18.05
C VAL A 226 8.94 13.71 19.04
N GLU A 227 9.63 14.76 18.64
CA GLU A 227 9.87 15.95 19.45
C GLU A 227 9.53 17.22 18.66
N ILE A 228 9.26 18.32 19.37
CA ILE A 228 9.03 19.63 18.76
C ILE A 228 10.30 20.46 18.90
N CYS A 229 10.80 20.96 17.77
CA CYS A 229 12.03 21.75 17.70
C CYS A 229 11.87 22.97 16.77
N LYS A 230 12.77 23.94 16.93
CA LYS A 230 12.98 25.07 16.00
C LYS A 230 14.13 24.72 15.08
N ILE A 231 14.03 25.14 13.82
CA ILE A 231 15.15 25.08 12.86
C ILE A 231 15.45 26.47 12.34
N ILE A 232 16.74 26.74 12.12
CA ILE A 232 17.19 27.91 11.37
C ILE A 232 17.62 27.39 10.01
N CYS A 233 16.87 27.73 8.96
CA CYS A 233 17.13 27.23 7.61
C CYS A 233 16.81 28.29 6.55
N THR A 234 17.40 28.12 5.37
CA THR A 234 17.07 28.90 4.17
C THR A 234 16.07 28.10 3.33
N ILE A 235 15.03 28.77 2.85
CA ILE A 235 14.08 28.15 1.91
C ILE A 235 14.74 28.11 0.53
N GLU A 236 15.00 26.91 0.02
CA GLU A 236 15.64 26.72 -1.30
C GLU A 236 14.60 26.69 -2.44
N ALA A 237 13.51 25.96 -2.24
CA ALA A 237 12.43 25.84 -3.21
C ALA A 237 11.09 25.60 -2.52
N ILE A 238 10.00 25.98 -3.17
CA ILE A 238 8.63 25.72 -2.74
C ILE A 238 7.94 24.91 -3.84
N ASP A 239 7.48 23.70 -3.51
CA ASP A 239 6.69 22.88 -4.43
C ASP A 239 5.30 23.53 -4.62
N THR A 240 4.96 23.86 -5.87
CA THR A 240 3.69 24.51 -6.23
C THR A 240 2.80 23.64 -7.12
N ASP A 241 3.23 22.42 -7.44
CA ASP A 241 2.60 21.60 -8.48
C ASP A 241 1.26 20.98 -8.00
N TRP A 242 0.96 21.04 -6.70
CA TRP A 242 -0.24 20.43 -6.09
C TRP A 242 -0.93 21.35 -5.07
N ALA A 243 -1.60 22.40 -5.56
CA ALA A 243 -2.52 23.25 -4.79
C ALA A 243 -1.98 23.66 -3.40
N TRP A 244 -0.94 24.51 -3.39
CA TRP A 244 -0.27 25.08 -2.21
C TRP A 244 -1.18 25.88 -1.26
N PHE A 245 -2.46 26.06 -1.61
CA PHE A 245 -3.48 26.67 -0.78
C PHE A 245 -4.78 25.86 -0.82
N TYR A 246 -5.59 26.02 0.22
CA TYR A 246 -6.94 25.47 0.28
C TYR A 246 -7.90 26.52 0.84
N ILE A 247 -9.17 26.43 0.46
CA ILE A 247 -10.21 27.30 1.02
C ILE A 247 -10.58 26.74 2.39
N GLY A 248 -10.39 27.53 3.45
CA GLY A 248 -10.68 27.13 4.83
C GLY A 248 -11.82 27.94 5.44
N CYS A 249 -12.56 27.35 6.37
CA CYS A 249 -13.50 28.09 7.22
C CYS A 249 -12.77 28.57 8.47
N ASN A 250 -12.61 29.90 8.65
CA ASN A 250 -11.89 30.47 9.80
C ASN A 250 -12.47 30.07 11.15
N ARG A 251 -13.79 29.86 11.26
CA ARG A 251 -14.44 29.49 12.53
C ARG A 251 -14.20 28.02 12.93
N HIS A 252 -14.03 27.13 11.95
CA HIS A 252 -13.96 25.69 12.20
C HIS A 252 -12.57 25.09 11.90
N SER A 253 -11.64 25.89 11.37
CA SER A 253 -10.30 25.47 10.96
C SER A 253 -10.30 24.21 10.09
N LYS A 254 -11.32 24.08 9.23
CA LYS A 254 -11.51 22.96 8.31
C LYS A 254 -11.45 23.46 6.88
N ARG A 255 -10.89 22.62 5.99
CA ARG A 255 -10.95 22.80 4.54
C ARG A 255 -12.40 22.71 4.07
N VAL A 256 -12.80 23.63 3.20
CA VAL A 256 -14.14 23.76 2.62
C VAL A 256 -14.05 23.93 1.11
N ILE A 257 -15.18 23.75 0.44
CA ILE A 257 -15.32 23.93 -1.01
C ILE A 257 -16.23 25.16 -1.21
N LYS A 258 -15.77 26.13 -2.00
CA LYS A 258 -16.58 27.30 -2.35
C LYS A 258 -17.57 26.89 -3.43
N LEU A 259 -18.87 26.93 -3.12
CA LEU A 259 -19.92 26.70 -4.11
C LEU A 259 -20.08 27.95 -5.00
N PRO A 260 -20.34 27.79 -6.31
CA PRO A 260 -20.62 28.91 -7.20
C PRO A 260 -21.92 29.62 -6.77
N LYS A 261 -21.97 30.94 -6.92
CA LYS A 261 -23.20 31.71 -6.72
C LYS A 261 -24.19 31.28 -7.79
N ILE A 262 -25.30 30.68 -7.37
CA ILE A 262 -26.46 30.47 -8.22
C ILE A 262 -27.32 31.71 -8.00
N ASP A 263 -27.36 32.60 -8.99
CA ASP A 263 -28.32 33.71 -9.02
C ASP A 263 -29.69 33.10 -9.30
N TYR A 264 -30.64 33.32 -8.38
CA TYR A 264 -32.06 32.96 -8.55
C TYR A 264 -32.80 34.04 -9.35
#